data_AF-A0A6J1ZRQ6-F1
#
_entry.id   AF-A0A6J1ZRQ6-F1
#
_cell.length_a   1.000
_cell.length_b   1.000
_cell.length_c   1.000
_cell.angle_alpha   90.00
_cell.angle_beta   90.00
_cell.angle_gamma   90.00
#
_symmetry.space_group_name_H-M   'P 1'
#
loop_
_entity.id
_entity.type
_entity.pdbx_description
1 polymer ?
#
loop_
_entity_poly.entity_id
_entity_poly.type
_entity_poly.pdbx_seq_one_letter_code
_entity_poly.pdbx_strand_id
1 'polypeptide(L)'
;MEEYKDELEMQQEEENLPYEEEIYKDSSTFLKGTQSLNPHNDYCQHFVDTGHRPQNFIRDVGLADRFEEYPKLRELIRLKDELIAKSNTPPMYLQADIEAFDIRELTPKFDVILLEPPLEEYYRETGITANEKCWTWDDIMKLEIDEIAAPRSFIFLWCGSGEGLDLGRVCLRKWGYRRCEDICWIKTNKNNPGKTKTLDPKAVFQRTKEHCLMGIKGTVKRSTDGDFIHANVDIDLIITEEPEIGNIEKPVEIFHIIEHFCLGRRRLHLFGRDSTIRPGWLTVGPTLTNSNYNAETYASYFSAPNSYLTGCTEEIERLRPKSPPPKSKSDRGGGAPRGGGRGGTSAGRGRERNRSNFRGERGGFRGGRGGAHRGGFPPR
;
A
#
# COMPACT_ATOMS: atom_id res chain seq x y z
N MET A 1 -19.80 -60.21 -2.12
CA MET A 1 -20.17 -59.77 -3.49
C MET A 1 -21.60 -59.21 -3.50
N GLU A 2 -22.06 -58.64 -2.38
CA GLU A 2 -23.38 -57.99 -2.23
C GLU A 2 -23.26 -56.52 -1.79
N GLU A 3 -22.13 -56.08 -1.21
CA GLU A 3 -21.93 -54.66 -0.81
C GLU A 3 -21.58 -53.70 -1.96
N TYR A 4 -21.29 -54.20 -3.17
CA TYR A 4 -20.92 -53.35 -4.32
C TYR A 4 -22.05 -53.09 -5.31
N LYS A 5 -23.28 -53.58 -5.04
CA LYS A 5 -24.44 -53.34 -5.90
C LYS A 5 -25.27 -52.13 -5.47
N ASP A 6 -25.35 -51.84 -4.18
CA ASP A 6 -26.17 -50.75 -3.66
C ASP A 6 -25.59 -49.35 -3.96
N GLU A 7 -24.28 -49.21 -4.14
CA GLU A 7 -23.68 -47.91 -4.49
C GLU A 7 -23.85 -47.52 -5.97
N LEU A 8 -24.11 -48.48 -6.87
CA LEU A 8 -24.30 -48.23 -8.30
C LEU A 8 -25.75 -47.88 -8.66
N GLU A 9 -26.73 -48.33 -7.88
CA GLU A 9 -28.15 -47.96 -8.09
C GLU A 9 -28.44 -46.53 -7.61
N MET A 10 -27.74 -46.03 -6.59
CA MET A 10 -27.90 -44.65 -6.12
C MET A 10 -27.31 -43.57 -7.05
N GLN A 11 -26.46 -43.93 -8.01
CA GLN A 11 -25.83 -42.97 -8.93
C GLN A 11 -26.59 -42.77 -10.25
N GLN A 12 -27.68 -43.52 -10.50
CA GLN A 12 -28.42 -43.46 -11.78
C GLN A 12 -29.75 -42.69 -11.71
N GLU A 13 -30.14 -42.14 -10.56
CA GLU A 13 -31.41 -41.38 -10.45
C GLU A 13 -31.24 -39.85 -10.35
N GLU A 14 -30.02 -39.30 -10.40
CA GLU A 14 -29.80 -37.84 -10.36
C GLU A 14 -29.67 -37.14 -11.74
N GLU A 15 -29.81 -37.87 -12.85
CA GLU A 15 -29.82 -37.27 -14.20
C GLU A 15 -31.25 -37.22 -14.77
N ASN A 16 -31.99 -36.13 -14.43
CA ASN A 16 -32.97 -35.43 -15.29
C ASN A 16 -33.94 -34.55 -14.48
N LEU A 17 -33.42 -33.62 -13.68
CA LEU A 17 -34.23 -32.48 -13.25
C LEU A 17 -34.01 -31.33 -14.24
N PRO A 18 -35.06 -30.74 -14.83
CA PRO A 18 -34.90 -29.58 -15.70
C PRO A 18 -34.25 -28.46 -14.89
N TYR A 19 -33.09 -27.97 -15.36
CA TYR A 19 -32.45 -26.79 -14.81
C TYR A 19 -33.32 -25.59 -15.18
N GLU A 20 -34.32 -25.29 -14.36
CA GLU A 20 -35.03 -24.02 -14.44
C GLU A 20 -34.06 -22.93 -13.99
N GLU A 21 -33.66 -22.05 -14.92
CA GLU A 21 -33.01 -20.79 -14.56
C GLU A 21 -33.99 -20.00 -13.67
N GLU A 22 -33.80 -20.08 -12.35
CA GLU A 22 -34.47 -19.19 -11.40
C GLU A 22 -34.00 -17.76 -11.67
N ILE A 23 -34.75 -17.04 -12.50
CA ILE A 23 -34.58 -15.60 -12.68
C ILE A 23 -35.14 -14.94 -11.43
N TYR A 24 -34.25 -14.56 -10.51
CA TYR A 24 -34.60 -13.78 -9.31
C TYR A 24 -35.11 -12.40 -9.70
N LYS A 25 -36.43 -12.19 -9.61
CA LYS A 25 -37.10 -10.93 -9.98
C LYS A 25 -37.18 -9.91 -8.84
N ASP A 26 -36.98 -10.35 -7.60
CA ASP A 26 -36.98 -9.50 -6.41
C ASP A 26 -36.16 -10.13 -5.26
N SER A 27 -36.00 -9.39 -4.16
CA SER A 27 -35.28 -9.82 -2.97
C SER A 27 -36.10 -10.69 -2.01
N SER A 28 -37.34 -11.04 -2.35
CA SER A 28 -38.24 -11.78 -1.44
C SER A 28 -37.76 -13.20 -1.17
N THR A 29 -37.02 -13.80 -2.10
CA THR A 29 -36.41 -15.13 -1.97
C THR A 29 -35.28 -15.15 -0.93
N PHE A 30 -34.54 -14.04 -0.78
CA PHE A 30 -33.46 -13.92 0.20
C PHE A 30 -33.94 -13.51 1.60
N LEU A 31 -35.16 -12.98 1.71
CA LEU A 31 -35.78 -12.55 2.98
C LEU A 31 -36.26 -13.73 3.86
N LYS A 32 -36.45 -14.93 3.29
CA LYS A 32 -36.97 -16.09 4.05
C LYS A 32 -35.92 -16.77 4.94
N GLY A 33 -34.63 -16.46 4.79
CA GLY A 33 -33.53 -17.09 5.54
C GLY A 33 -32.91 -16.28 6.67
N THR A 34 -33.26 -14.99 6.81
CA THR A 34 -32.61 -14.07 7.77
C THR A 34 -33.51 -13.62 8.92
N GLN A 35 -34.64 -14.31 9.16
CA GLN A 35 -35.39 -14.17 10.41
C GLN A 35 -34.68 -14.88 11.57
N SER A 36 -33.46 -14.46 11.88
CA SER A 36 -32.94 -14.65 13.22
C SER A 36 -33.54 -13.55 14.10
N LEU A 37 -34.06 -13.94 15.27
CA LEU A 37 -34.60 -13.02 16.30
C LEU A 37 -33.52 -12.13 16.94
N ASN A 38 -32.27 -12.18 16.47
CA ASN A 38 -31.20 -11.30 16.91
C ASN A 38 -31.16 -10.04 16.03
N PRO A 39 -31.09 -8.82 16.60
CA PRO A 39 -30.83 -7.63 15.82
C PRO A 39 -29.48 -7.77 15.11
N HIS A 40 -29.53 -7.99 13.80
CA HIS A 40 -28.34 -7.98 12.96
C HIS A 40 -27.97 -6.53 12.67
N ASN A 41 -26.91 -6.04 13.29
CA ASN A 41 -26.28 -4.75 12.94
C ASN A 41 -25.51 -4.88 11.61
N ASP A 42 -26.20 -5.28 10.56
CA ASP A 42 -25.66 -5.43 9.21
C ASP A 42 -25.71 -4.09 8.49
N TYR A 43 -24.56 -3.42 8.41
CA TYR A 43 -24.45 -2.13 7.74
C TYR A 43 -24.57 -2.21 6.21
N CYS A 44 -24.36 -3.39 5.60
CA CYS A 44 -24.63 -3.59 4.17
C CYS A 44 -26.13 -3.55 3.93
N GLN A 45 -26.92 -4.28 4.72
CA GLN A 45 -28.37 -4.21 4.66
C GLN A 45 -28.88 -2.81 5.02
N HIS A 46 -28.31 -2.18 6.05
CA HIS A 46 -28.65 -0.81 6.42
C HIS A 46 -28.42 0.17 5.27
N PHE A 47 -27.33 0.04 4.51
CA PHE A 47 -27.08 0.86 3.32
C PHE A 47 -28.12 0.63 2.21
N VAL A 48 -28.55 -0.61 1.99
CA VAL A 48 -29.61 -0.94 1.03
C VAL A 48 -30.92 -0.24 1.42
N ASP A 49 -31.24 -0.23 2.71
CA ASP A 49 -32.48 0.29 3.27
C ASP A 49 -32.51 1.82 3.41
N THR A 50 -31.39 2.44 3.82
CA THR A 50 -31.35 3.85 4.22
C THR A 50 -30.43 4.73 3.36
N GLY A 51 -29.56 4.13 2.54
CA GLY A 51 -28.56 4.85 1.77
C GLY A 51 -27.39 5.40 2.60
N HIS A 52 -27.35 5.18 3.93
CA HIS A 52 -26.19 5.49 4.76
C HIS A 52 -25.09 4.45 4.54
N ARG A 53 -23.95 4.87 4.01
CA ARG A 53 -22.84 3.95 3.74
C ARG A 53 -22.31 3.33 5.03
N PRO A 54 -21.80 2.07 5.01
CA PRO A 54 -21.31 1.40 6.20
C PRO A 54 -20.23 2.18 6.97
N GLN A 55 -19.34 2.85 6.24
CA GLN A 55 -18.29 3.69 6.82
C GLN A 55 -18.79 4.89 7.62
N ASN A 56 -20.06 5.29 7.48
CA ASN A 56 -20.64 6.36 8.28
C ASN A 56 -20.66 6.02 9.78
N PHE A 57 -20.64 4.72 10.11
CA PHE A 57 -20.72 4.21 11.47
C PHE A 57 -19.34 3.95 12.10
N ILE A 58 -18.25 4.20 11.38
CA ILE A 58 -16.89 4.19 11.94
C ILE A 58 -16.72 5.47 12.78
N ARG A 59 -16.26 5.30 14.02
CA ARG A 59 -16.06 6.37 15.01
C ARG A 59 -14.59 6.79 15.05
N ASP A 60 -14.35 7.99 15.56
CA ASP A 60 -13.03 8.53 15.89
C ASP A 60 -12.03 8.49 14.72
N VAL A 61 -12.52 8.88 13.53
CA VAL A 61 -11.75 8.83 12.27
C VAL A 61 -11.01 10.13 11.94
N GLY A 62 -11.37 11.24 12.57
CA GLY A 62 -10.75 12.53 12.29
C GLY A 62 -9.30 12.58 12.77
N LEU A 63 -8.54 13.56 12.25
CA LEU A 63 -7.13 13.72 12.61
C LEU A 63 -6.94 14.16 14.07
N ALA A 64 -7.88 14.93 14.62
CA ALA A 64 -7.77 15.53 15.95
C ALA A 64 -8.31 14.63 17.09
N ASP A 65 -9.39 13.90 16.82
CA ASP A 65 -10.15 13.10 17.79
C ASP A 65 -9.59 11.68 17.95
N ARG A 66 -9.00 11.07 16.91
CA ARG A 66 -8.54 9.66 16.93
C ARG A 66 -7.62 9.25 18.09
N PHE A 67 -6.87 10.20 18.66
CA PHE A 67 -5.95 9.95 19.78
C PHE A 67 -6.28 10.77 21.03
N GLU A 68 -7.47 11.36 21.12
CA GLU A 68 -7.86 12.20 22.26
C GLU A 68 -7.77 11.43 23.60
N GLU A 69 -8.17 10.16 23.60
CA GLU A 69 -8.13 9.26 24.75
C GLU A 69 -6.76 8.57 24.96
N TYR A 70 -5.79 8.78 24.05
CA TYR A 70 -4.50 8.09 24.06
C TYR A 70 -3.32 9.06 24.07
N PRO A 71 -2.98 9.67 25.23
CA PRO A 71 -1.98 10.75 25.32
C PRO A 71 -0.61 10.42 24.73
N LYS A 72 -0.14 9.16 24.87
CA LYS A 72 1.16 8.73 24.32
C LYS A 72 1.15 8.62 22.79
N LEU A 73 0.03 8.18 22.20
CA LEU A 73 -0.12 8.14 20.75
C LEU A 73 -0.22 9.55 20.19
N ARG A 74 -1.02 10.41 20.82
CA ARG A 74 -1.13 11.83 20.48
C ARG A 74 0.23 12.54 20.56
N GLU A 75 1.01 12.27 21.60
CA GLU A 75 2.33 12.87 21.78
C GLU A 75 3.34 12.39 20.72
N LEU A 76 3.30 11.11 20.32
CA LEU A 76 4.13 10.62 19.21
C LEU A 76 3.86 11.38 17.91
N ILE A 77 2.58 11.55 17.55
CA ILE A 77 2.18 12.29 16.35
C ILE A 77 2.62 13.75 16.45
N ARG A 78 2.30 14.41 17.56
CA ARG A 78 2.68 15.82 17.81
C ARG A 78 4.19 16.05 17.68
N LEU A 79 5.02 15.18 18.27
CA LEU A 79 6.48 15.30 18.20
C LEU A 79 7.01 15.06 16.78
N LYS A 80 6.40 14.13 16.03
CA LYS A 80 6.76 13.90 14.62
C LYS A 80 6.37 15.08 13.74
N ASP A 81 5.16 15.60 13.87
CA ASP A 81 4.71 16.81 13.18
C ASP A 81 5.62 18.02 13.47
N GLU A 82 6.03 18.19 14.73
CA GLU A 82 6.96 19.24 15.13
C GLU A 82 8.35 19.07 14.48
N LEU A 83 8.87 17.83 14.44
CA LEU A 83 10.14 17.52 13.77
C LEU A 83 10.05 17.79 12.25
N ILE A 84 8.95 17.39 11.63
CA ILE A 84 8.69 17.63 10.20
C ILE A 84 8.65 19.13 9.93
N ALA A 85 7.84 19.89 10.68
CA ALA A 85 7.71 21.33 10.53
C ALA A 85 9.07 22.05 10.67
N LYS A 86 9.90 21.66 11.64
CA LYS A 86 11.24 22.23 11.86
C LYS A 86 12.24 21.92 10.74
N SER A 87 12.08 20.80 10.06
CA SER A 87 13.02 20.32 9.03
C SER A 87 12.53 20.53 7.60
N ASN A 88 11.30 21.01 7.42
CA ASN A 88 10.72 21.28 6.11
C ASN A 88 11.47 22.41 5.37
N THR A 89 11.62 22.22 4.06
CA THR A 89 11.99 23.32 3.16
C THR A 89 10.81 24.30 3.03
N PRO A 90 11.04 25.56 2.65
CA PRO A 90 9.95 26.39 2.19
C PRO A 90 9.23 25.72 1.01
N PRO A 91 7.93 25.98 0.80
CA PRO A 91 7.21 25.44 -0.36
C PRO A 91 7.89 25.88 -1.65
N MET A 92 8.19 24.92 -2.52
CA MET A 92 8.63 25.19 -3.89
C MET A 92 7.65 24.59 -4.87
N TYR A 93 7.46 25.25 -6.00
CA TYR A 93 6.50 24.85 -7.00
C TYR A 93 6.90 25.31 -8.40
N LEU A 94 6.49 24.52 -9.39
CA LEU A 94 6.79 24.73 -10.81
C LEU A 94 5.56 24.41 -11.66
N GLN A 95 5.00 25.43 -12.30
CA GLN A 95 4.07 25.24 -13.41
C GLN A 95 4.81 24.57 -14.57
N ALA A 96 4.35 23.39 -14.98
CA ALA A 96 4.91 22.64 -16.10
C ALA A 96 3.86 21.75 -16.75
N ASP A 97 3.87 21.69 -18.08
CA ASP A 97 3.13 20.66 -18.83
C ASP A 97 3.92 19.35 -18.80
N ILE A 98 3.52 18.45 -17.89
CA ILE A 98 4.25 17.21 -17.58
C ILE A 98 4.36 16.28 -18.80
N GLU A 99 3.48 16.38 -19.80
CA GLU A 99 3.55 15.55 -21.01
C GLU A 99 4.75 15.92 -21.89
N ALA A 100 5.07 17.21 -22.00
CA ALA A 100 6.12 17.74 -22.84
C ALA A 100 7.42 18.08 -22.07
N PHE A 101 7.39 17.95 -20.75
CA PHE A 101 8.47 18.35 -19.86
C PHE A 101 9.53 17.25 -19.70
N ASP A 102 10.82 17.61 -19.80
CA ASP A 102 11.90 16.69 -19.42
C ASP A 102 11.96 16.58 -17.89
N ILE A 103 11.38 15.50 -17.37
CA ILE A 103 11.28 15.26 -15.93
C ILE A 103 12.65 15.25 -15.23
N ARG A 104 13.75 15.00 -15.96
CA ARG A 104 15.12 14.97 -15.43
C ARG A 104 15.61 16.34 -14.97
N GLU A 105 14.96 17.43 -15.38
CA GLU A 105 15.24 18.78 -14.88
C GLU A 105 14.90 18.91 -13.38
N LEU A 106 14.02 18.04 -12.85
CA LEU A 106 13.71 17.98 -11.42
C LEU A 106 14.85 17.31 -10.67
N THR A 107 15.66 18.14 -9.99
CA THR A 107 16.80 17.69 -9.20
C THR A 107 16.76 18.27 -7.78
N PRO A 108 17.35 17.58 -6.78
CA PRO A 108 18.00 16.26 -6.84
C PRO A 108 16.99 15.09 -6.92
N LYS A 109 17.47 13.85 -6.87
CA LYS A 109 16.58 12.67 -6.78
C LYS A 109 15.68 12.72 -5.53
N PHE A 110 14.48 12.16 -5.61
CA PHE A 110 13.45 12.27 -4.57
C PHE A 110 13.34 11.02 -3.69
N ASP A 111 13.16 11.23 -2.38
CA ASP A 111 12.95 10.17 -1.41
C ASP A 111 11.51 9.64 -1.44
N VAL A 112 10.56 10.54 -1.70
CA VAL A 112 9.14 10.23 -1.87
C VAL A 112 8.56 11.00 -3.05
N ILE A 113 7.72 10.33 -3.83
CA ILE A 113 6.98 10.92 -4.95
C ILE A 113 5.48 10.63 -4.73
N LEU A 114 4.68 11.67 -4.61
CA LEU A 114 3.22 11.61 -4.68
C LEU A 114 2.80 11.95 -6.11
N LEU A 115 1.99 11.09 -6.73
CA LEU A 115 1.57 11.20 -8.12
C LEU A 115 0.04 11.17 -8.19
N GLU A 116 -0.55 12.27 -8.62
CA GLU A 116 -2.01 12.47 -8.67
C GLU A 116 -2.48 12.86 -10.09
N PRO A 117 -2.31 11.98 -11.09
CA PRO A 117 -2.65 12.33 -12.46
C PRO A 117 -4.18 12.54 -12.60
N PRO A 118 -4.64 13.52 -13.38
CA PRO A 118 -6.07 13.80 -13.53
C PRO A 118 -6.74 12.70 -14.36
N LEU A 119 -7.22 11.65 -13.69
CA LEU A 119 -7.89 10.52 -14.33
C LEU A 119 -9.27 10.93 -14.87
N GLU A 120 -9.65 10.41 -16.03
CA GLU A 120 -10.97 10.67 -16.61
C GLU A 120 -12.12 10.24 -15.68
N GLU A 121 -11.93 9.17 -14.88
CA GLU A 121 -12.94 8.72 -13.93
C GLU A 121 -13.30 9.75 -12.86
N TYR A 122 -12.37 10.65 -12.49
CA TYR A 122 -12.63 11.69 -11.49
C TYR A 122 -13.67 12.71 -11.96
N TYR A 123 -13.70 12.99 -13.26
CA TYR A 123 -14.63 13.94 -13.87
C TYR A 123 -15.90 13.24 -14.35
N ARG A 124 -15.76 12.05 -14.95
CA ARG A 124 -16.89 11.26 -15.44
C ARG A 124 -17.84 10.91 -14.30
N GLU A 125 -17.33 10.33 -13.21
CA GLU A 125 -18.17 9.88 -12.08
C GLU A 125 -18.84 11.03 -11.32
N THR A 126 -18.28 12.24 -11.40
CA THR A 126 -18.87 13.45 -10.81
C THR A 126 -19.78 14.22 -11.78
N GLY A 127 -19.78 13.88 -13.07
CA GLY A 127 -20.60 14.51 -14.11
C GLY A 127 -20.13 15.90 -14.51
N ILE A 128 -18.92 16.30 -14.12
CA ILE A 128 -18.34 17.62 -14.44
C ILE A 128 -17.40 17.50 -15.65
N THR A 129 -17.24 18.59 -16.39
CA THR A 129 -16.22 18.68 -17.45
C THR A 129 -14.86 19.00 -16.84
N ALA A 130 -13.81 18.30 -17.28
CA ALA A 130 -12.45 18.59 -16.86
C ALA A 130 -11.98 19.96 -17.38
N ASN A 131 -11.30 20.72 -16.51
CA ASN A 131 -10.69 22.02 -16.86
C ASN A 131 -9.21 21.89 -17.27
N GLU A 132 -8.68 20.66 -17.24
CA GLU A 132 -7.33 20.30 -17.65
C GLU A 132 -7.37 19.03 -18.51
N LYS A 133 -6.26 18.71 -19.18
CA LYS A 133 -6.16 17.47 -19.95
C LYS A 133 -6.21 16.27 -19.00
N CYS A 134 -7.19 15.39 -19.18
CA CYS A 134 -7.20 14.09 -18.50
C CYS A 134 -6.06 13.19 -19.00
N TRP A 135 -5.49 12.40 -18.10
CA TRP A 135 -4.40 11.48 -18.41
C TRP A 135 -4.90 10.04 -18.48
N THR A 136 -4.53 9.34 -19.55
CA THR A 136 -4.77 7.90 -19.67
C THR A 136 -3.68 7.12 -18.95
N TRP A 137 -3.93 5.85 -18.63
CA TRP A 137 -2.89 4.98 -18.06
C TRP A 137 -1.69 4.77 -18.98
N ASP A 138 -1.86 4.84 -20.29
CA ASP A 138 -0.75 4.81 -21.25
C ASP A 138 0.11 6.07 -21.15
N ASP A 139 -0.50 7.25 -20.98
CA ASP A 139 0.23 8.51 -20.79
C ASP A 139 0.96 8.53 -19.45
N ILE A 140 0.28 8.12 -18.38
CA ILE A 140 0.88 7.98 -17.05
C ILE A 140 2.08 7.03 -17.14
N MET A 141 1.93 5.88 -17.80
CA MET A 141 2.99 4.90 -17.93
C MET A 141 4.21 5.44 -18.68
N LYS A 142 4.07 6.40 -19.60
CA LYS A 142 5.21 7.00 -20.34
C LYS A 142 6.12 7.85 -19.46
N LEU A 143 5.64 8.34 -18.31
CA LEU A 143 6.46 9.13 -17.38
C LEU A 143 7.73 8.36 -16.96
N GLU A 144 8.88 9.02 -16.98
CA GLU A 144 10.16 8.45 -16.59
C GLU A 144 10.43 8.65 -15.09
N ILE A 145 9.52 8.18 -14.23
CA ILE A 145 9.59 8.38 -12.76
C ILE A 145 10.84 7.75 -12.17
N ASP A 146 11.34 6.67 -12.76
CA ASP A 146 12.57 6.02 -12.35
C ASP A 146 13.82 6.87 -12.52
N GLU A 147 13.81 7.83 -13.45
CA GLU A 147 14.89 8.78 -13.68
C GLU A 147 15.00 9.84 -12.58
N ILE A 148 13.97 10.08 -11.78
CA ILE A 148 14.01 11.08 -10.68
C ILE A 148 13.95 10.45 -9.29
N ALA A 149 13.60 9.18 -9.19
CA ALA A 149 13.55 8.45 -7.93
C ALA A 149 14.95 8.26 -7.31
N ALA A 150 15.08 8.48 -6.00
CA ALA A 150 16.29 8.07 -5.28
C ALA A 150 16.42 6.53 -5.25
N PRO A 151 17.65 5.97 -5.12
CA PRO A 151 17.88 4.53 -5.14
C PRO A 151 17.09 3.75 -4.07
N ARG A 152 16.85 4.40 -2.92
CA ARG A 152 15.97 3.94 -1.84
C ARG A 152 14.90 5.01 -1.67
N SER A 153 13.68 4.72 -2.11
CA SER A 153 12.59 5.70 -2.18
C SER A 153 11.22 5.03 -2.20
N PHE A 154 10.18 5.84 -2.03
CA PHE A 154 8.79 5.42 -2.09
C PHE A 154 8.01 6.24 -3.10
N ILE A 155 6.94 5.65 -3.62
CA ILE A 155 5.97 6.32 -4.48
C ILE A 155 4.57 6.08 -3.94
N PHE A 156 3.71 7.08 -4.05
CA PHE A 156 2.31 7.06 -3.68
C PHE A 156 1.51 7.48 -4.91
N LEU A 157 0.77 6.55 -5.50
CA LEU A 157 0.09 6.73 -6.77
C LEU A 157 -1.42 6.64 -6.57
N TRP A 158 -2.13 7.74 -6.75
CA TRP A 158 -3.59 7.73 -6.80
C TRP A 158 -4.07 7.00 -8.07
N CYS A 159 -4.82 5.92 -7.86
CA CYS A 159 -5.22 4.97 -8.89
C CYS A 159 -6.74 4.97 -9.14
N GLY A 160 -7.48 5.85 -8.47
CA GLY A 160 -8.93 5.86 -8.53
C GLY A 160 -9.52 4.57 -7.96
N SER A 161 -10.52 4.02 -8.63
CA SER A 161 -11.36 2.91 -8.12
C SER A 161 -11.70 1.84 -9.17
N GLY A 162 -11.30 2.03 -10.43
CA GLY A 162 -11.53 1.11 -11.53
C GLY A 162 -10.26 0.38 -11.99
N GLU A 163 -10.02 0.38 -13.31
CA GLU A 163 -8.87 -0.29 -13.95
C GLU A 163 -7.50 0.21 -13.45
N GLY A 164 -7.46 1.40 -12.85
CA GLY A 164 -6.24 1.96 -12.29
C GLY A 164 -5.63 1.15 -11.17
N LEU A 165 -6.40 0.28 -10.50
CA LEU A 165 -5.85 -0.68 -9.56
C LEU A 165 -4.90 -1.66 -10.25
N ASP A 166 -5.23 -2.13 -11.44
CA ASP A 166 -4.38 -3.07 -12.18
C ASP A 166 -3.27 -2.35 -12.94
N LEU A 167 -3.62 -1.28 -13.66
CA LEU A 167 -2.70 -0.52 -14.49
C LEU A 167 -1.69 0.28 -13.67
N GLY A 168 -2.09 0.83 -12.51
CA GLY A 168 -1.17 1.45 -11.56
C GLY A 168 -0.11 0.46 -11.05
N ARG A 169 -0.47 -0.82 -10.84
CA ARG A 169 0.50 -1.87 -10.50
C ARG A 169 1.48 -2.15 -11.65
N VAL A 170 1.06 -1.99 -12.91
CA VAL A 170 1.95 -2.07 -14.09
C VAL A 170 2.92 -0.89 -14.10
N CYS A 171 2.43 0.34 -13.88
CA CYS A 171 3.27 1.54 -13.79
C CYS A 171 4.34 1.40 -12.71
N LEU A 172 3.98 0.94 -11.51
CA LEU A 172 4.95 0.68 -10.43
C LEU A 172 6.07 -0.27 -10.88
N ARG A 173 5.74 -1.36 -11.57
CA ARG A 173 6.74 -2.30 -12.10
C ARG A 173 7.65 -1.65 -13.14
N LYS A 174 7.07 -0.88 -14.08
CA LYS A 174 7.84 -0.15 -15.10
C LYS A 174 8.87 0.77 -14.46
N TRP A 175 8.45 1.53 -13.45
CA TRP A 175 9.33 2.47 -12.73
C TRP A 175 10.24 1.81 -11.69
N GLY A 176 10.27 0.47 -11.61
CA GLY A 176 11.17 -0.27 -10.71
C GLY A 176 10.76 -0.25 -9.24
N TYR A 177 9.48 -0.03 -8.93
CA TYR A 177 8.90 -0.14 -7.60
C TYR A 177 8.18 -1.48 -7.41
N ARG A 178 8.21 -2.00 -6.18
CA ARG A 178 7.37 -3.12 -5.76
C ARG A 178 6.19 -2.55 -4.97
N ARG A 179 4.95 -2.91 -5.29
CA ARG A 179 3.79 -2.51 -4.47
C ARG A 179 3.93 -3.11 -3.08
N CYS A 180 3.90 -2.28 -2.04
CA CYS A 180 4.06 -2.70 -0.65
C CYS A 180 2.80 -2.48 0.20
N GLU A 181 2.06 -1.39 -0.01
CA GLU A 181 0.80 -1.10 0.70
C GLU A 181 -0.27 -0.58 -0.29
N ASP A 182 -1.52 -0.50 0.16
CA ASP A 182 -2.67 -0.01 -0.62
C ASP A 182 -3.54 0.86 0.30
N ILE A 183 -3.32 2.18 0.27
CA ILE A 183 -4.00 3.12 1.16
C ILE A 183 -5.37 3.43 0.57
N CYS A 184 -6.45 3.07 1.27
CA CYS A 184 -7.80 3.34 0.81
C CYS A 184 -8.34 4.64 1.41
N TRP A 185 -8.73 5.57 0.53
CA TRP A 185 -9.56 6.71 0.91
C TRP A 185 -11.03 6.31 0.81
N ILE A 186 -11.65 6.07 1.95
CA ILE A 186 -13.04 5.68 2.08
C ILE A 186 -13.89 6.94 2.30
N LYS A 187 -14.93 7.10 1.49
CA LYS A 187 -15.77 8.31 1.51
C LYS A 187 -17.08 8.04 2.24
N THR A 188 -17.34 8.77 3.33
CA THR A 188 -18.65 8.74 4.02
C THR A 188 -19.67 9.59 3.27
N ASN A 189 -20.95 9.38 3.55
CA ASN A 189 -22.05 10.21 3.04
C ASN A 189 -23.01 10.61 4.18
N LYS A 190 -22.44 11.01 5.33
CA LYS A 190 -23.20 11.41 6.52
C LYS A 190 -24.12 12.60 6.24
N ASN A 191 -23.67 13.54 5.41
CA ASN A 191 -24.39 14.78 5.10
C ASN A 191 -25.44 14.59 4.00
N ASN A 192 -25.19 13.67 3.06
CA ASN A 192 -26.09 13.39 1.94
C ASN A 192 -26.29 11.87 1.77
N PRO A 193 -27.07 11.22 2.66
CA PRO A 193 -27.37 9.81 2.55
C PRO A 193 -28.12 9.50 1.25
N GLY A 194 -27.74 8.41 0.60
CA GLY A 194 -28.32 8.05 -0.69
C GLY A 194 -27.42 7.17 -1.53
N LYS A 195 -28.01 6.62 -2.59
CA LYS A 195 -27.29 5.85 -3.60
C LYS A 195 -26.68 6.81 -4.61
N THR A 196 -25.39 6.64 -4.89
CA THR A 196 -24.70 7.34 -5.99
C THR A 196 -24.48 6.33 -7.09
N LYS A 197 -24.87 6.68 -8.32
CA LYS A 197 -24.73 5.76 -9.45
C LYS A 197 -23.27 5.76 -9.89
N THR A 198 -22.60 4.62 -9.76
CA THR A 198 -21.30 4.41 -10.41
C THR A 198 -21.54 4.32 -11.92
N LEU A 199 -20.84 5.15 -12.69
CA LEU A 199 -21.04 5.27 -14.13
C LEU A 199 -20.23 4.26 -14.94
N ASP A 200 -19.18 3.67 -14.36
CA ASP A 200 -18.46 2.55 -14.97
C ASP A 200 -19.41 1.37 -15.25
N PRO A 201 -19.64 0.99 -16.53
CA PRO A 201 -20.56 -0.08 -16.89
C PRO A 201 -20.10 -1.47 -16.43
N LYS A 202 -18.82 -1.62 -16.05
CA LYS A 202 -18.27 -2.88 -15.53
C LYS A 202 -18.43 -3.01 -14.00
N ALA A 203 -18.89 -1.96 -13.32
CA ALA A 203 -19.03 -1.98 -11.87
C ALA A 203 -20.23 -2.82 -11.42
N VAL A 204 -20.00 -3.75 -10.50
CA VAL A 204 -21.05 -4.56 -9.87
C VAL A 204 -21.59 -3.90 -8.59
N PHE A 205 -20.72 -3.23 -7.84
CA PHE A 205 -21.05 -2.52 -6.61
C PHE A 205 -20.85 -1.02 -6.78
N GLN A 206 -21.59 -0.24 -5.98
CA GLN A 206 -21.35 1.19 -5.85
C GLN A 206 -19.95 1.42 -5.28
N ARG A 207 -19.09 2.12 -6.04
CA ARG A 207 -17.74 2.46 -5.62
C ARG A 207 -17.79 3.67 -4.68
N THR A 208 -17.28 3.52 -3.46
CA THR A 208 -17.28 4.57 -2.42
C THR A 208 -15.89 4.80 -1.82
N LYS A 209 -14.84 4.45 -2.56
CA LYS A 209 -13.46 4.63 -2.14
C LYS A 209 -12.53 4.80 -3.34
N GLU A 210 -11.42 5.48 -3.11
CA GLU A 210 -10.28 5.55 -4.03
C GLU A 210 -9.05 4.89 -3.39
N HIS A 211 -8.12 4.45 -4.23
CA HIS A 211 -6.90 3.78 -3.79
C HIS A 211 -5.66 4.62 -4.11
N CYS A 212 -4.76 4.70 -3.14
CA CYS A 212 -3.41 5.22 -3.30
C CYS A 212 -2.42 4.08 -3.10
N LEU A 213 -1.87 3.57 -4.21
CA LEU A 213 -0.92 2.47 -4.17
C LEU A 213 0.44 2.98 -3.70
N MET A 214 0.99 2.30 -2.70
CA MET A 214 2.33 2.58 -2.20
C MET A 214 3.34 1.62 -2.81
N GLY A 215 4.40 2.16 -3.42
CA GLY A 215 5.52 1.42 -3.99
C GLY A 215 6.83 1.67 -3.25
N ILE A 216 7.66 0.63 -3.13
CA ILE A 216 9.03 0.70 -2.59
C ILE A 216 10.07 0.42 -3.68
N LYS A 217 11.08 1.29 -3.78
CA LYS A 217 12.29 1.10 -4.60
C LYS A 217 13.51 0.91 -3.71
N GLY A 218 14.44 0.06 -4.16
CA GLY A 218 15.63 -0.31 -3.39
C GLY A 218 15.36 -1.31 -2.26
N THR A 219 16.30 -1.38 -1.31
CA THR A 219 16.20 -2.24 -0.12
C THR A 219 16.00 -1.37 1.12
N VAL A 220 14.89 -1.56 1.83
CA VAL A 220 14.60 -0.90 3.11
C VAL A 220 14.23 -1.98 4.12
N LYS A 221 14.85 -1.96 5.29
CA LYS A 221 14.58 -2.89 6.39
C LYS A 221 14.14 -2.14 7.64
N ARG A 222 12.91 -2.39 8.11
CA ARG A 222 12.34 -1.73 9.30
C ARG A 222 13.20 -1.84 10.57
N SER A 223 13.97 -2.92 10.70
CA SER A 223 14.82 -3.18 11.87
C SER A 223 16.15 -2.42 11.88
N THR A 224 16.67 -2.06 10.71
CA THR A 224 18.01 -1.42 10.59
C THR A 224 17.92 0.01 10.08
N ASP A 225 16.91 0.32 9.28
CA ASP A 225 16.80 1.58 8.53
C ASP A 225 15.80 2.53 9.21
N GLY A 226 15.84 2.57 10.55
CA GLY A 226 15.00 3.46 11.36
C GLY A 226 15.34 4.94 11.16
N ASP A 227 16.51 5.24 10.62
CA ASP A 227 16.96 6.56 10.17
C ASP A 227 16.23 7.03 8.89
N PHE A 228 15.58 6.11 8.17
CA PHE A 228 14.89 6.42 6.92
C PHE A 228 13.38 6.24 7.00
N ILE A 229 12.90 5.27 7.78
CA ILE A 229 11.47 5.00 7.92
C ILE A 229 11.02 4.79 9.37
N HIS A 230 9.87 5.37 9.71
CA HIS A 230 9.10 5.02 10.90
C HIS A 230 7.83 4.27 10.46
N ALA A 231 7.97 2.96 10.23
CA ALA A 231 6.84 2.11 9.85
C ALA A 231 5.82 2.00 11.00
N ASN A 232 4.57 1.67 10.64
CA ASN A 232 3.49 1.35 11.59
C ASN A 232 3.03 2.51 12.50
N VAL A 233 3.37 3.77 12.14
CA VAL A 233 2.85 4.96 12.83
C VAL A 233 1.39 5.22 12.43
N ASP A 234 1.09 5.16 11.14
CA ASP A 234 -0.24 5.33 10.56
C ASP A 234 -0.78 4.02 9.98
N ILE A 235 -2.10 3.98 9.80
CA ILE A 235 -2.82 2.88 9.13
C ILE A 235 -3.01 3.18 7.64
N ASP A 236 -3.49 2.20 6.88
CA ASP A 236 -3.72 2.26 5.43
C ASP A 236 -5.13 2.73 5.05
N LEU A 237 -5.82 3.47 5.93
CA LEU A 237 -7.16 3.99 5.71
C LEU A 237 -7.22 5.48 5.99
N ILE A 238 -7.84 6.23 5.07
CA ILE A 238 -8.26 7.61 5.27
C ILE A 238 -9.79 7.64 5.15
N ILE A 239 -10.48 8.18 6.13
CA ILE A 239 -11.95 8.23 6.14
C ILE A 239 -12.40 9.68 6.27
N THR A 240 -12.97 10.23 5.20
CA THR A 240 -13.54 11.58 5.19
C THR A 240 -14.90 11.57 4.53
N GLU A 241 -15.67 12.65 4.68
CA GLU A 241 -16.88 12.84 3.90
C GLU A 241 -16.55 12.93 2.40
N GLU A 242 -17.46 12.44 1.56
CA GLU A 242 -17.42 12.65 0.11
C GLU A 242 -17.31 14.16 -0.16
N PRO A 243 -16.34 14.61 -0.99
CA PRO A 243 -16.22 16.00 -1.37
C PRO A 243 -17.46 16.52 -2.10
N GLU A 244 -17.61 17.85 -2.13
CA GLU A 244 -18.61 18.50 -2.96
C GLU A 244 -18.41 18.20 -4.45
N ILE A 245 -19.50 18.19 -5.23
CA ILE A 245 -19.43 17.98 -6.68
C ILE A 245 -18.54 19.06 -7.30
N GLY A 246 -17.56 18.66 -8.11
CA GLY A 246 -16.56 19.58 -8.67
C GLY A 246 -15.22 19.56 -7.93
N ASN A 247 -15.19 19.07 -6.69
CA ASN A 247 -13.97 18.97 -5.91
C ASN A 247 -13.26 17.64 -6.15
N ILE A 248 -12.12 17.70 -6.86
CA ILE A 248 -11.28 16.56 -7.20
C ILE A 248 -10.10 16.35 -6.22
N GLU A 249 -10.00 17.20 -5.19
CA GLU A 249 -8.90 17.18 -4.22
C GLU A 249 -8.87 15.87 -3.45
N LYS A 250 -7.66 15.38 -3.19
CA LYS A 250 -7.42 14.23 -2.33
C LYS A 250 -7.31 14.67 -0.86
N PRO A 251 -7.62 13.80 0.10
CA PRO A 251 -7.60 14.17 1.51
C PRO A 251 -6.18 14.51 1.95
N VAL A 252 -6.01 15.66 2.59
CA VAL A 252 -4.70 16.18 3.07
C VAL A 252 -3.96 15.20 3.97
N GLU A 253 -4.66 14.28 4.63
CA GLU A 253 -4.10 13.22 5.46
C GLU A 253 -3.06 12.35 4.73
N ILE A 254 -3.13 12.23 3.40
CA ILE A 254 -2.10 11.51 2.64
C ILE A 254 -0.70 12.11 2.84
N PHE A 255 -0.59 13.43 2.96
CA PHE A 255 0.69 14.09 3.24
C PHE A 255 1.22 13.71 4.62
N HIS A 256 0.35 13.64 5.63
CA HIS A 256 0.72 13.24 6.98
C HIS A 256 1.24 11.81 7.01
N ILE A 257 0.54 10.86 6.39
CA ILE A 257 0.97 9.45 6.29
C ILE A 257 2.37 9.37 5.66
N ILE A 258 2.59 10.07 4.55
CA ILE A 258 3.88 10.05 3.83
C ILE A 258 5.00 10.61 4.70
N GLU A 259 4.79 11.77 5.33
CA GLU A 259 5.78 12.47 6.14
C GLU A 259 6.08 11.76 7.47
N HIS A 260 5.08 11.13 8.07
CA HIS A 260 5.26 10.28 9.24
C HIS A 260 6.06 9.03 8.90
N PHE A 261 5.79 8.43 7.74
CA PHE A 261 6.41 7.19 7.32
C PHE A 261 7.88 7.36 6.91
N CYS A 262 8.18 8.30 6.00
CA CYS A 262 9.53 8.46 5.43
C CYS A 262 10.22 9.73 5.94
N LEU A 263 11.43 9.54 6.50
CA LEU A 263 12.27 10.63 7.02
C LEU A 263 13.06 11.36 5.93
N GLY A 264 12.92 10.97 4.67
CA GLY A 264 13.47 11.68 3.52
C GLY A 264 12.79 13.04 3.33
N ARG A 265 13.59 14.09 3.16
CA ARG A 265 13.15 15.48 3.05
C ARG A 265 12.90 15.92 1.60
N ARG A 266 13.33 15.13 0.61
CA ARG A 266 13.17 15.44 -0.82
C ARG A 266 11.87 14.85 -1.31
N ARG A 267 10.79 15.62 -1.19
CA ARG A 267 9.42 15.19 -1.48
C ARG A 267 8.88 15.90 -2.71
N LEU A 268 8.39 15.14 -3.68
CA LEU A 268 7.81 15.65 -4.92
C LEU A 268 6.33 15.31 -5.00
N HIS A 269 5.50 16.30 -5.32
CA HIS A 269 4.09 16.12 -5.66
C HIS A 269 3.88 16.48 -7.13
N LEU A 270 3.71 15.47 -7.98
CA LEU A 270 3.39 15.63 -9.40
C LEU A 270 1.88 15.74 -9.58
N PHE A 271 1.47 16.63 -10.49
CA PHE A 271 0.08 17.04 -10.75
C PHE A 271 -0.57 17.80 -9.58
N GLY A 272 0.25 18.39 -8.70
CA GLY A 272 -0.27 19.25 -7.66
C GLY A 272 -0.77 20.60 -8.17
N ARG A 273 -1.67 21.20 -7.40
CA ARG A 273 -2.35 22.47 -7.67
C ARG A 273 -1.96 23.51 -6.62
N ASP A 274 -2.33 24.77 -6.84
CA ASP A 274 -2.10 25.88 -5.88
C ASP A 274 -2.61 25.54 -4.47
N SER A 275 -3.78 24.89 -4.38
CA SER A 275 -4.42 24.38 -3.16
C SER A 275 -3.59 23.36 -2.38
N THR A 276 -2.64 22.69 -3.04
CA THR A 276 -1.85 21.59 -2.48
C THR A 276 -0.40 21.97 -2.20
N ILE A 277 -0.01 23.23 -2.46
CA ILE A 277 1.33 23.74 -2.14
C ILE A 277 1.56 23.60 -0.62
N ARG A 278 2.63 22.88 -0.25
CA ARG A 278 2.91 22.50 1.14
C ARG A 278 4.38 22.70 1.51
N PRO A 279 4.70 23.20 2.72
CA PRO A 279 6.08 23.20 3.23
C PRO A 279 6.67 21.78 3.22
N GLY A 280 7.95 21.67 2.85
CA GLY A 280 8.63 20.38 2.72
C GLY A 280 8.34 19.61 1.43
N TRP A 281 7.59 20.19 0.49
CA TRP A 281 7.27 19.60 -0.81
C TRP A 281 7.69 20.52 -1.96
N LEU A 282 8.17 19.89 -3.03
CA LEU A 282 8.19 20.45 -4.37
C LEU A 282 6.90 20.05 -5.07
N THR A 283 6.12 21.01 -5.54
CA THR A 283 4.84 20.76 -6.24
C THR A 283 4.99 21.10 -7.72
N VAL A 284 4.75 20.16 -8.61
CA VAL A 284 4.88 20.37 -10.06
C VAL A 284 3.59 19.96 -10.74
N GLY A 285 3.01 20.84 -11.56
CA GLY A 285 1.72 20.58 -12.17
C GLY A 285 1.33 21.62 -13.23
N PRO A 286 0.44 21.25 -14.16
CA PRO A 286 0.10 22.12 -15.28
C PRO A 286 -0.78 23.30 -14.88
N THR A 287 -1.57 23.18 -13.81
CA THR A 287 -2.56 24.19 -13.37
C THR A 287 -2.05 25.12 -12.28
N LEU A 288 -0.77 25.04 -11.90
CA LEU A 288 -0.18 26.01 -10.97
C LEU A 288 -0.19 27.39 -11.60
N THR A 289 -0.52 28.43 -10.83
CA THR A 289 -0.62 29.80 -11.38
C THR A 289 0.72 30.54 -11.41
N ASN A 290 1.74 30.01 -10.73
CA ASN A 290 3.05 30.63 -10.61
C ASN A 290 4.16 29.57 -10.42
N SER A 291 5.42 29.99 -10.47
CA SER A 291 6.60 29.13 -10.29
C SER A 291 7.65 29.84 -9.44
N ASN A 292 8.25 29.12 -8.49
CA ASN A 292 9.41 29.61 -7.72
C ASN A 292 10.54 28.57 -7.63
N TYR A 293 10.40 27.41 -8.29
CA TYR A 293 11.41 26.36 -8.27
C TYR A 293 12.73 26.83 -8.90
N ASN A 294 13.82 26.64 -8.14
CA ASN A 294 15.19 26.78 -8.62
C ASN A 294 15.96 25.54 -8.14
N ALA A 295 16.45 24.73 -9.07
CA ALA A 295 17.05 23.43 -8.77
C ALA A 295 18.26 23.51 -7.84
N GLU A 296 19.13 24.50 -8.03
CA GLU A 296 20.32 24.70 -7.20
C GLU A 296 19.95 25.10 -5.77
N THR A 297 19.01 26.03 -5.64
CA THR A 297 18.50 26.48 -4.34
C THR A 297 17.79 25.34 -3.63
N TYR A 298 16.96 24.57 -4.33
CA TYR A 298 16.27 23.41 -3.76
C TYR A 298 17.29 22.36 -3.28
N ALA A 299 18.29 22.02 -4.10
CA ALA A 299 19.35 21.09 -3.73
C ALA A 299 20.15 21.54 -2.50
N SER A 300 20.38 22.86 -2.35
CA SER A 300 21.16 23.42 -1.23
C SER A 300 20.56 23.14 0.15
N TYR A 301 19.23 22.93 0.24
CA TYR A 301 18.57 22.58 1.50
C TYR A 301 18.92 21.17 2.02
N PHE A 302 19.49 20.32 1.17
CA PHE A 302 19.79 18.92 1.47
C PHE A 302 21.29 18.59 1.46
N SER A 303 22.12 19.46 0.87
CA SER A 303 23.58 19.34 0.88
C SER A 303 24.20 19.82 2.19
N ALA A 304 25.45 19.41 2.45
CA ALA A 304 26.19 19.81 3.65
C ALA A 304 26.17 21.35 3.87
N PRO A 305 26.00 21.84 5.11
CA PRO A 305 25.97 21.09 6.38
C PRO A 305 24.63 20.40 6.70
N ASN A 306 23.63 20.54 5.84
CA ASN A 306 22.33 19.89 6.00
C ASN A 306 22.39 18.40 5.62
N SER A 307 21.29 17.69 5.89
CA SER A 307 21.09 16.30 5.47
C SER A 307 19.78 16.17 4.69
N TYR A 308 19.69 15.21 3.76
CA TYR A 308 18.44 14.87 3.10
C TYR A 308 17.46 14.11 4.03
N LEU A 309 17.88 13.75 5.25
CA LEU A 309 17.05 13.12 6.27
C LEU A 309 16.67 14.13 7.36
N THR A 310 15.48 13.98 7.96
CA THR A 310 15.05 14.80 9.10
C THR A 310 15.84 14.53 10.38
N GLY A 311 16.47 13.36 10.48
CA GLY A 311 16.92 12.80 11.75
C GLY A 311 15.74 12.37 12.63
N CYS A 312 16.00 12.11 13.90
CA CYS A 312 14.97 11.76 14.88
C CYS A 312 15.42 12.20 16.28
N THR A 313 14.45 12.56 17.15
CA THR A 313 14.73 12.83 18.57
C THR A 313 14.68 11.54 19.39
N GLU A 314 15.30 11.54 20.56
CA GLU A 314 15.26 10.39 21.47
C GLU A 314 13.83 10.11 21.96
N GLU A 315 13.01 11.15 22.17
CA GLU A 315 11.61 11.03 22.57
C GLU A 315 10.80 10.26 21.53
N ILE A 316 10.93 10.60 20.25
CA ILE A 316 10.26 9.90 19.15
C ILE A 316 10.78 8.47 19.05
N GLU A 317 12.09 8.25 19.19
CA GLU A 317 12.68 6.91 19.22
C GLU A 317 12.13 6.05 20.37
N ARG A 318 11.81 6.63 21.53
CA ARG A 318 11.21 5.90 22.67
C ARG A 318 9.74 5.57 22.46
N LEU A 319 9.00 6.43 21.75
CA LEU A 319 7.54 6.30 21.59
C LEU A 319 7.14 5.52 20.34
N ARG A 320 7.93 5.57 19.26
CA ARG A 320 7.57 4.95 17.98
C ARG A 320 7.52 3.42 18.08
N PRO A 321 6.65 2.75 17.31
CA PRO A 321 6.62 1.29 17.27
C PRO A 321 7.93 0.71 16.72
N LYS A 322 8.41 -0.35 17.36
CA LYS A 322 9.65 -1.07 17.03
C LYS A 322 9.46 -2.57 17.19
N SER A 323 10.19 -3.36 16.40
CA SER A 323 10.22 -4.81 16.58
C SER A 323 10.77 -5.18 17.96
N PRO A 324 10.19 -6.18 18.65
CA PRO A 324 10.74 -6.69 19.90
C PRO A 324 12.18 -7.20 19.73
N PRO A 325 13.01 -7.17 20.79
CA PRO A 325 14.33 -7.78 20.76
C PRO A 325 14.23 -9.26 20.34
N PRO A 326 15.15 -9.78 19.52
CA PRO A 326 15.20 -11.21 19.21
C PRO A 326 15.35 -11.99 20.51
N LYS A 327 14.46 -12.97 20.77
CA LYS A 327 14.60 -13.85 21.94
C LYS A 327 15.97 -14.53 21.87
N SER A 328 16.85 -14.27 22.83
CA SER A 328 18.10 -15.00 22.96
C SER A 328 17.79 -16.48 23.23
N LYS A 329 18.51 -17.39 22.57
CA LYS A 329 18.39 -18.85 22.77
C LYS A 329 18.78 -19.33 24.19
N SER A 330 18.96 -18.43 25.15
CA SER A 330 19.49 -18.75 26.48
C SER A 330 18.42 -19.07 27.53
N ASP A 331 17.13 -18.93 27.24
CA ASP A 331 16.06 -19.12 28.24
C ASP A 331 15.33 -20.47 28.17
N ARG A 332 16.00 -21.51 27.66
CA ARG A 332 15.64 -22.91 27.95
C ARG A 332 16.43 -23.40 29.17
N GLY A 333 16.16 -22.84 30.34
CA GLY A 333 16.79 -23.24 31.59
C GLY A 333 15.85 -23.04 32.78
N GLY A 334 14.97 -24.02 33.05
CA GLY A 334 14.09 -23.96 34.21
C GLY A 334 13.07 -25.10 34.32
N GLY A 335 13.41 -26.31 33.88
CA GLY A 335 12.60 -27.49 34.17
C GLY A 335 12.88 -27.97 35.59
N ALA A 336 11.90 -27.81 36.50
CA ALA A 336 11.96 -28.33 37.86
C ALA A 336 12.10 -29.88 37.87
N PRO A 337 12.96 -30.48 38.72
CA PRO A 337 13.04 -31.93 38.83
C PRO A 337 11.89 -32.43 39.71
N ARG A 338 10.85 -33.00 39.10
CA ARG A 338 9.88 -33.83 39.84
C ARG A 338 10.30 -35.29 39.71
N GLY A 339 10.80 -35.82 40.82
CA GLY A 339 11.23 -37.19 40.94
C GLY A 339 10.09 -38.21 41.05
N GLY A 340 10.48 -39.48 40.87
CA GLY A 340 9.86 -40.63 41.53
C GLY A 340 9.03 -41.56 40.63
N GLY A 341 9.54 -42.79 40.42
CA GLY A 341 8.68 -43.98 40.50
C GLY A 341 8.67 -44.98 39.33
N ARG A 342 9.60 -45.95 39.38
CA ARG A 342 9.47 -47.40 39.07
C ARG A 342 8.86 -47.90 37.73
N GLY A 343 9.68 -48.68 37.02
CA GLY A 343 9.35 -50.08 36.67
C GLY A 343 9.44 -50.45 35.19
N GLY A 344 10.26 -51.47 34.85
CA GLY A 344 10.08 -52.26 33.63
C GLY A 344 11.33 -52.46 32.77
N THR A 345 12.02 -53.58 33.01
CA THR A 345 13.12 -54.15 32.22
C THR A 345 12.74 -54.48 30.77
N SER A 346 13.62 -54.23 29.79
CA SER A 346 14.16 -55.28 28.91
C SER A 346 15.27 -54.76 27.97
N ALA A 347 16.22 -55.67 27.70
CA ALA A 347 17.30 -55.73 26.71
C ALA A 347 17.24 -54.72 25.53
N GLY A 348 18.34 -54.20 24.98
CA GLY A 348 19.73 -54.65 24.96
C GLY A 348 20.33 -54.24 23.60
N ARG A 349 21.66 -54.10 23.56
CA ARG A 349 22.52 -53.76 22.40
C ARG A 349 22.41 -52.29 21.95
N GLY A 350 23.40 -51.41 22.08
CA GLY A 350 24.85 -51.60 22.10
C GLY A 350 25.42 -51.38 20.70
N ARG A 351 25.80 -50.14 20.35
CA ARG A 351 27.15 -49.80 19.89
C ARG A 351 27.34 -48.29 19.66
N GLU A 352 28.29 -47.75 20.42
CA GLU A 352 28.99 -46.50 20.16
C GLU A 352 29.81 -46.56 18.86
N ARG A 353 30.03 -45.37 18.26
CA ARG A 353 31.33 -44.73 17.94
C ARG A 353 31.03 -43.53 17.02
N ASN A 354 31.04 -42.29 17.47
CA ASN A 354 32.16 -41.44 17.92
C ASN A 354 33.10 -40.98 16.76
N ARG A 355 33.12 -39.65 16.55
CA ARG A 355 34.16 -38.79 15.91
C ARG A 355 34.39 -38.97 14.40
N SER A 356 34.76 -37.95 13.60
CA SER A 356 35.32 -36.61 13.86
C SER A 356 35.33 -35.78 12.57
N ASN A 357 35.37 -34.46 12.73
CA ASN A 357 35.81 -33.45 11.77
C ASN A 357 37.03 -33.89 10.93
N PHE A 358 37.04 -33.56 9.64
CA PHE A 358 38.26 -33.16 8.94
C PHE A 358 37.98 -32.09 7.89
N ARG A 359 38.75 -31.02 8.00
CA ARG A 359 38.87 -29.86 7.10
C ARG A 359 40.03 -30.18 6.16
N GLY A 360 39.89 -29.95 4.85
CA GLY A 360 40.97 -30.18 3.89
C GLY A 360 40.75 -29.39 2.60
N GLU A 361 41.73 -28.56 2.28
CA GLU A 361 41.81 -27.55 1.22
C GLU A 361 42.21 -28.09 -0.17
N ARG A 362 41.89 -27.28 -1.19
CA ARG A 362 42.66 -26.94 -2.42
C ARG A 362 42.97 -27.99 -3.50
N GLY A 363 42.77 -27.52 -4.74
CA GLY A 363 43.36 -27.96 -6.01
C GLY A 363 42.27 -28.04 -7.08
N GLY A 364 42.14 -27.20 -8.11
CA GLY A 364 43.16 -26.46 -8.85
C GLY A 364 43.62 -27.28 -10.06
N PHE A 365 42.82 -27.34 -11.14
CA PHE A 365 43.31 -27.76 -12.46
C PHE A 365 42.66 -26.96 -13.59
N ARG A 366 43.51 -26.19 -14.27
CA ARG A 366 43.31 -25.59 -15.59
C ARG A 366 43.79 -26.58 -16.66
N GLY A 367 43.15 -26.53 -17.83
CA GLY A 367 43.60 -27.12 -19.09
C GLY A 367 42.48 -27.93 -19.72
N GLY A 368 42.04 -27.73 -20.95
CA GLY A 368 42.51 -26.89 -22.04
C GLY A 368 42.13 -27.56 -23.36
N ARG A 369 41.53 -26.76 -24.26
CA ARG A 369 41.53 -26.85 -25.74
C ARG A 369 40.82 -28.00 -26.48
N GLY A 370 40.14 -27.55 -27.55
CA GLY A 370 39.86 -28.30 -28.79
C GLY A 370 38.43 -28.83 -28.84
N GLY A 371 37.61 -28.61 -29.87
CA GLY A 371 37.76 -28.09 -31.21
C GLY A 371 36.40 -28.20 -31.91
N ALA A 372 36.23 -27.47 -33.01
CA ALA A 372 34.97 -27.22 -33.72
C ALA A 372 34.27 -28.48 -34.29
N HIS A 373 32.94 -28.43 -34.42
CA HIS A 373 32.28 -28.87 -35.66
C HIS A 373 30.89 -28.24 -35.86
N ARG A 374 30.71 -27.70 -37.07
CA ARG A 374 29.46 -27.23 -37.69
C ARG A 374 28.50 -28.40 -37.95
N GLY A 375 27.20 -28.15 -37.88
CA GLY A 375 26.15 -28.95 -38.52
C GLY A 375 24.77 -28.36 -38.23
N GLY A 376 24.11 -27.79 -39.24
CA GLY A 376 22.79 -27.18 -39.13
C GLY A 376 21.62 -28.13 -39.42
N PHE A 377 20.46 -27.81 -38.82
CA PHE A 377 19.03 -27.83 -39.25
C PHE A 377 18.46 -29.04 -40.08
N PRO A 378 17.11 -29.29 -40.13
CA PRO A 378 15.99 -28.36 -39.85
C PRO A 378 14.79 -29.06 -39.09
N PRO A 379 13.49 -28.65 -39.20
CA PRO A 379 12.60 -28.47 -38.04
C PRO A 379 11.37 -29.40 -38.01
N ARG A 380 10.57 -29.32 -36.94
CA ARG A 380 9.10 -29.43 -36.96
C ARG A 380 8.50 -28.51 -35.92
#